data_AF-A0A7J7KKB2-F1
#
_entry.id   AF-A0A7J7KKB2-F1
#
_cell.length_a   1.000
_cell.length_b   1.000
_cell.length_c   1.000
_cell.angle_alpha   90.00
_cell.angle_beta   90.00
_cell.angle_gamma   90.00
#
_symmetry.space_group_name_H-M   'P 1'
#
loop_
_entity.id
_entity.type
_entity.pdbx_description
1 polymer ?
#
loop_
_entity_poly.entity_id
_entity_poly.type
_entity_poly.pdbx_seq_one_letter_code
_entity_poly.pdbx_strand_id
1 'polypeptide(L)'
;MLRWMYLRSTQLPMLLVLEPIQEHIYLAPLTSLALYYMFNIMPYIFIPAHFLVWIIADYILLTIVQGKRPTFSICSFVRAWVFRELSPLYLLPRLLKQRDIIWAGKKFRVHYGGVAERVADSKQCHM
;
A
#
# COMPACT_ATOMS: atom_id res chain seq x y z
N MET A 1 1.19 -9.24 -2.16
CA MET A 1 1.26 -8.00 -1.35
C MET A 1 1.56 -8.24 0.12
N LEU A 2 0.75 -9.00 0.89
CA LEU A 2 0.94 -9.19 2.34
C LEU A 2 2.37 -9.48 2.80
N ARG A 3 3.08 -10.43 2.16
CA ARG A 3 4.47 -10.78 2.53
C ARG A 3 5.44 -9.60 2.43
N TRP A 4 5.36 -8.83 1.35
CA TRP A 4 6.21 -7.67 1.14
C TRP A 4 5.85 -6.51 2.08
N MET A 5 4.56 -6.37 2.40
CA MET A 5 4.11 -5.41 3.40
C MET A 5 4.61 -5.76 4.81
N TYR A 6 4.66 -7.05 5.18
CA TYR A 6 5.27 -7.48 6.44
C TYR A 6 6.78 -7.19 6.51
N LEU A 7 7.49 -7.34 5.38
CA LEU A 7 8.91 -7.02 5.31
C LEU A 7 9.14 -5.50 5.42
N ARG A 8 8.34 -4.70 4.71
CA ARG A 8 8.44 -3.23 4.78
C ARG A 8 8.01 -2.67 6.13
N SER A 9 6.96 -3.21 6.74
CA SER A 9 6.48 -2.76 8.06
C SER A 9 7.52 -2.94 9.16
N THR A 10 8.43 -3.91 9.00
CA THR A 10 9.47 -4.22 9.98
C THR A 10 10.76 -3.44 9.75
N GLN A 11 11.07 -3.10 8.50
CA GLN A 11 12.24 -2.30 8.15
C GLN A 11 12.01 -0.78 8.31
N LEU A 12 10.82 -0.28 7.97
CA LEU A 12 10.50 1.16 7.97
C LEU A 12 9.09 1.40 8.54
N PRO A 13 8.90 1.24 9.87
CA PRO A 13 7.58 1.31 10.50
C PRO A 13 6.92 2.70 10.37
N MET A 14 7.70 3.78 10.32
CA MET A 14 7.15 5.12 10.07
C MET A 14 6.55 5.26 8.68
N LEU A 15 7.17 4.65 7.67
CA LEU A 15 6.64 4.65 6.30
C LEU A 15 5.34 3.87 6.19
N LEU A 16 5.09 2.85 7.02
CA LEU A 16 3.81 2.13 7.03
C LEU A 16 2.63 3.02 7.44
N VAL A 17 2.85 3.98 8.33
CA VAL A 17 1.79 4.91 8.78
C VAL A 17 1.64 6.07 7.80
N LEU A 18 2.75 6.51 7.20
CA LEU A 18 2.75 7.60 6.22
C LEU A 18 2.25 7.16 4.83
N GLU A 19 2.49 5.91 4.43
CA GLU A 19 2.01 5.32 3.17
C GLU A 19 0.49 5.56 2.95
N PRO A 20 -0.42 5.14 3.86
CA PRO A 20 -1.85 5.35 3.66
C PRO A 20 -2.23 6.83 3.65
N ILE A 21 -1.48 7.72 4.31
CA ILE A 21 -1.73 9.17 4.28
C ILE A 21 -1.30 9.78 2.94
N GLN A 22 -0.27 9.20 2.32
CA GLN A 22 0.24 9.58 1.01
C GLN A 22 -0.61 9.03 -0.13
N GLU A 23 -1.53 8.10 0.14
CA GLU A 23 -2.48 7.65 -0.88
C GLU A 23 -3.38 8.81 -1.31
N HIS A 24 -3.63 8.88 -2.60
CA HIS A 24 -4.29 10.02 -3.25
C HIS A 24 -5.75 10.13 -2.83
N ILE A 25 -6.37 9.07 -2.30
CA ILE A 25 -7.69 9.12 -1.66
C ILE A 25 -7.73 10.11 -0.48
N TYR A 26 -6.66 10.24 0.30
CA TYR A 26 -6.60 11.16 1.44
C TYR A 26 -6.03 12.52 1.06
N LEU A 27 -5.02 12.55 0.18
CA LEU A 27 -4.42 13.80 -0.28
C LEU A 27 -5.38 14.63 -1.13
N ALA A 28 -6.20 14.03 -1.99
CA ALA A 28 -7.13 14.75 -2.86
C ALA A 28 -8.13 15.63 -2.08
N PRO A 29 -8.87 15.14 -1.06
CA PRO A 29 -9.78 15.99 -0.29
C PRO A 29 -9.05 17.07 0.53
N LEU A 30 -7.92 16.73 1.16
CA LEU A 30 -7.13 17.70 1.94
C LEU A 30 -6.61 18.85 1.08
N THR A 31 -6.05 18.53 -0.08
CA THR A 31 -5.57 19.53 -1.04
C THR A 31 -6.72 20.32 -1.65
N SER A 32 -7.86 19.68 -1.94
CA SER A 32 -9.05 20.37 -2.42
C SER A 32 -9.60 21.38 -1.41
N LEU A 33 -9.57 21.06 -0.11
CA LEU A 33 -10.00 21.95 0.96
C LEU A 33 -9.06 23.15 1.08
N ALA A 34 -7.75 22.92 1.02
CA ALA A 34 -6.75 23.98 1.03
C ALA A 34 -6.90 24.92 -0.19
N LEU A 35 -7.13 24.35 -1.39
CA LEU A 35 -7.32 25.13 -2.62
C LEU A 35 -8.64 25.90 -2.63
N TYR A 36 -9.70 25.33 -2.05
CA TYR A 36 -10.95 26.05 -1.85
C TYR A 36 -10.75 27.23 -0.89
N TYR A 37 -10.04 27.03 0.21
CA TYR A 37 -9.77 28.08 1.19
C TYR A 37 -8.88 29.22 0.63
N MET A 38 -7.84 28.89 -0.13
CA MET A 38 -6.86 29.88 -0.61
C MET A 38 -7.26 30.54 -1.94
N PHE A 39 -7.87 29.78 -2.86
CA PHE A 39 -8.09 30.20 -4.24
C PHE A 39 -9.56 30.10 -4.68
N ASN A 40 -10.46 29.69 -3.78
CA ASN A 40 -11.90 29.49 -4.08
C ASN A 40 -12.14 28.51 -5.24
N ILE A 41 -11.20 27.57 -5.45
CA ILE A 41 -11.35 26.52 -6.46
C ILE A 41 -12.32 25.48 -5.92
N MET A 42 -13.37 25.22 -6.69
CA MET A 42 -14.39 24.26 -6.30
C MET A 42 -13.81 22.82 -6.24
N PRO A 43 -13.96 22.10 -5.11
CA PRO A 43 -13.43 20.74 -4.95
C PRO A 43 -13.89 19.76 -6.03
N TYR A 44 -15.10 19.95 -6.58
CA TYR A 44 -15.66 19.07 -7.61
C TYR A 44 -14.85 19.07 -8.92
N ILE A 45 -14.12 20.14 -9.24
CA ILE A 45 -13.28 20.22 -10.44
C ILE A 45 -11.91 19.62 -10.14
N PHE A 46 -11.35 19.99 -8.98
CA PHE A 46 -9.99 19.62 -8.61
C PHE A 46 -9.84 18.12 -8.37
N ILE A 47 -10.75 17.50 -7.61
CA ILE A 47 -10.66 16.09 -7.23
C ILE A 47 -10.59 15.17 -8.46
N PRO A 48 -11.52 15.20 -9.44
CA PRO A 48 -11.43 14.32 -10.60
C PRO A 48 -10.21 14.61 -11.48
N ALA A 49 -9.80 15.88 -11.62
CA ALA A 49 -8.59 16.23 -12.35
C ALA A 49 -7.34 15.65 -11.69
N HIS A 50 -7.26 15.73 -10.36
CA HIS A 50 -6.18 15.15 -9.57
C HIS A 50 -6.12 13.63 -9.76
N PHE A 51 -7.26 12.94 -9.62
CA PHE A 51 -7.35 11.49 -9.85
C PHE A 51 -6.90 11.09 -11.26
N LEU A 52 -7.31 11.83 -12.29
CA LEU A 52 -6.89 11.57 -13.67
C LEU A 52 -5.37 11.69 -13.85
N VAL A 53 -4.76 12.74 -13.30
CA VAL A 53 -3.31 12.93 -13.37
C VAL A 53 -2.57 11.78 -12.70
N TRP A 54 -3.04 11.32 -11.55
CA TRP A 54 -2.43 10.18 -10.84
C TRP A 54 -2.58 8.86 -11.59
N ILE A 55 -3.75 8.58 -12.15
CA ILE A 55 -3.98 7.39 -12.98
C ILE A 55 -3.04 7.39 -14.19
N ILE A 56 -2.82 8.54 -14.83
CA ILE A 56 -1.89 8.68 -15.97
C ILE A 56 -0.44 8.48 -15.51
N ALA A 57 -0.05 9.11 -14.41
CA ALA A 57 1.31 8.97 -13.86
C ALA A 57 1.62 7.51 -13.52
N ASP A 58 0.69 6.80 -12.89
CA ASP A 58 0.84 5.38 -12.58
C ASP A 58 0.90 4.51 -13.83
N TYR A 59 0.12 4.85 -14.87
CA TYR A 59 0.18 4.15 -16.15
C TYR A 59 1.55 4.33 -16.81
N ILE A 60 2.10 5.56 -16.80
CA ILE A 60 3.44 5.86 -17.30
C ILE A 60 4.49 5.09 -16.49
N LEU A 61 4.43 5.13 -15.17
CA LEU A 61 5.36 4.41 -14.30
C LEU A 61 5.36 2.92 -14.60
N LEU A 62 4.18 2.33 -14.80
CA LEU A 62 4.05 0.91 -15.14
C LEU A 62 4.66 0.60 -16.51
N THR A 63 4.51 1.48 -17.51
CA THR A 63 5.16 1.31 -18.81
C THR A 63 6.68 1.37 -18.72
N ILE A 64 7.22 2.22 -17.84
CA ILE A 64 8.66 2.35 -17.59
C ILE A 64 9.20 1.08 -16.92
N VAL A 65 8.55 0.62 -15.85
CA VAL A 65 8.99 -0.57 -15.09
C VAL A 65 8.93 -1.84 -15.93
N GLN A 66 7.93 -1.97 -16.80
CA GLN A 66 7.80 -3.13 -17.69
C GLN A 66 8.67 -3.02 -18.95
N GLY A 67 9.19 -1.83 -19.26
CA GLY A 67 9.95 -1.55 -20.48
C GLY A 67 9.18 -1.79 -21.79
N LYS A 68 7.86 -2.02 -21.70
CA LYS A 68 6.97 -2.36 -22.81
C LYS A 68 5.59 -1.76 -22.55
N ARG A 69 4.83 -1.52 -23.62
CA ARG A 69 3.43 -1.12 -23.48
C ARG A 69 2.64 -2.27 -22.84
N PRO A 70 1.73 -1.99 -21.90
CA PRO A 70 1.00 -3.04 -21.23
C PRO A 70 0.02 -3.69 -22.20
N THR A 71 -0.05 -5.02 -22.20
CA THR A 71 -0.92 -5.80 -23.10
C THR A 71 -2.37 -5.88 -22.63
N PHE A 72 -2.69 -5.33 -21.46
CA PHE A 72 -4.02 -5.35 -20.87
C PHE A 72 -4.87 -4.15 -21.29
N SER A 73 -6.19 -4.31 -21.25
CA SER A 73 -7.13 -3.22 -21.48
C SER A 73 -7.08 -2.17 -20.38
N ILE A 74 -7.34 -0.90 -20.73
CA ILE A 74 -7.38 0.24 -19.79
C ILE A 74 -8.40 -0.02 -18.66
N CYS A 75 -9.53 -0.65 -18.94
CA CYS A 75 -10.49 -0.99 -17.89
C CYS A 75 -9.92 -1.99 -16.87
N SER A 76 -9.07 -2.92 -17.31
CA SER A 76 -8.37 -3.84 -16.41
C SER A 76 -7.34 -3.13 -15.56
N PHE A 77 -6.66 -2.12 -16.14
CA PHE A 77 -5.77 -1.23 -15.41
C PHE A 77 -6.51 -0.47 -14.30
N VAL A 78 -7.62 0.19 -14.63
CA VAL A 78 -8.39 1.00 -13.65
C VAL A 78 -8.90 0.12 -12.52
N ARG A 79 -9.40 -1.10 -12.79
CA ARG A 79 -9.80 -2.02 -11.72
C ARG A 79 -8.62 -2.43 -10.83
N ALA A 80 -7.47 -2.72 -11.42
CA ALA A 80 -6.26 -3.06 -10.66
C ALA A 80 -5.76 -1.86 -9.84
N TRP A 81 -5.87 -0.66 -10.39
CA TRP A 81 -5.52 0.59 -9.73
C TRP A 81 -6.42 0.84 -8.52
N VAL A 82 -7.75 0.69 -8.64
CA VAL A 82 -8.68 0.79 -7.51
C VAL A 82 -8.40 -0.28 -6.45
N PHE A 83 -8.11 -1.52 -6.87
CA PHE A 83 -7.73 -2.56 -5.93
C PHE A 83 -6.43 -2.24 -5.19
N ARG A 84 -5.44 -1.64 -5.88
CA ARG A 84 -4.20 -1.16 -5.28
C ARG A 84 -4.52 -0.15 -4.19
N GLU A 85 -5.38 0.83 -4.44
CA GLU A 85 -5.75 1.88 -3.48
C GLU A 85 -6.50 1.38 -2.24
N LEU A 86 -7.36 0.38 -2.40
CA LEU A 86 -8.13 -0.14 -1.27
C LEU A 86 -7.33 -1.14 -0.43
N SER A 87 -6.27 -1.72 -0.99
CA SER A 87 -5.49 -2.76 -0.32
C SER A 87 -4.78 -2.32 0.98
N PRO A 88 -4.17 -1.12 1.09
CA PRO A 88 -3.51 -0.68 2.31
C PRO A 88 -4.51 -0.46 3.44
N LEU A 89 -5.69 0.08 3.15
CA LEU A 89 -6.77 0.31 4.13
C LEU A 89 -7.18 -0.98 4.84
N TYR A 90 -7.27 -2.07 4.09
CA TYR A 90 -7.63 -3.37 4.64
C TYR A 90 -6.44 -4.09 5.33
N LEU A 91 -5.24 -3.94 4.79
CA LEU A 91 -4.07 -4.69 5.23
C LEU A 91 -3.36 -4.08 6.45
N LEU A 92 -3.35 -2.76 6.60
CA LEU A 92 -2.72 -2.06 7.73
C LEU A 92 -3.20 -2.55 9.11
N PRO A 93 -4.51 -2.56 9.42
CA PRO A 93 -4.99 -2.99 10.73
C PRO A 93 -4.65 -4.46 11.00
N ARG A 94 -4.58 -5.29 9.95
CA ARG A 94 -4.22 -6.71 10.04
C ARG A 94 -2.72 -6.90 10.33
N LEU A 95 -1.87 -6.08 9.70
CA LEU A 95 -0.42 -6.04 9.93
C LEU A 95 -0.07 -5.57 11.35
N LEU A 96 -0.82 -4.61 11.89
CA LEU A 96 -0.65 -4.16 13.28
C LEU A 96 -1.03 -5.23 14.30
N LYS A 97 -2.04 -6.06 13.99
CA LYS A 97 -2.58 -7.07 14.90
C LYS A 97 -1.79 -8.37 14.95
N GLN A 98 -1.17 -8.80 13.84
CA GLN A 98 -0.53 -10.11 13.76
C GLN A 98 0.84 -9.97 13.08
N ARG A 99 1.93 -10.35 13.76
CA ARG A 99 3.32 -10.29 13.22
C ARG A 99 3.93 -11.64 12.82
N ASP A 100 3.14 -12.70 12.93
CA ASP A 100 3.62 -14.06 12.69
C ASP A 100 3.33 -14.46 11.23
N ILE A 101 4.40 -14.74 10.47
CA ILE A 101 4.37 -15.11 9.07
C ILE A 101 4.67 -16.61 8.94
N ILE A 102 3.86 -17.34 8.16
CA ILE A 102 4.15 -18.73 7.81
C ILE A 102 4.94 -18.77 6.50
N TRP A 103 6.15 -19.34 6.55
CA TRP A 103 7.01 -19.51 5.39
C TRP A 103 7.51 -20.95 5.30
N ALA A 104 7.28 -21.60 4.15
CA ALA A 104 7.64 -23.00 3.89
C ALA A 104 7.25 -23.96 5.04
N GLY A 105 6.05 -23.79 5.60
CA GLY A 105 5.54 -24.59 6.72
C GLY A 105 6.06 -24.23 8.11
N LYS A 106 6.92 -23.21 8.25
CA LYS A 106 7.50 -22.77 9.52
C LYS A 106 7.01 -21.37 9.89
N LYS A 107 6.75 -21.12 11.18
CA LYS A 107 6.35 -19.80 11.68
C LYS A 107 7.57 -18.93 11.97
N PHE A 108 7.57 -17.73 11.44
CA PHE A 108 8.58 -16.71 11.69
C PHE A 108 7.91 -15.49 12.29
N ARG A 109 8.48 -14.97 13.37
CA ARG A 109 8.12 -13.70 13.97
C ARG A 109 9.13 -12.67 13.49
N VAL A 110 8.64 -11.63 12.81
CA VAL A 110 9.50 -10.56 12.32
C VAL A 110 9.44 -9.40 13.30
N HIS A 111 10.61 -9.03 13.83
CA HIS A 111 10.80 -7.92 14.74
C HIS A 111 11.12 -6.64 13.97
N TYR A 112 10.91 -5.50 14.63
CA TYR A 112 11.34 -4.20 14.10
C TYR A 112 12.86 -4.19 13.90
N GLY A 113 13.33 -3.65 12.78
CA GLY A 113 14.73 -3.73 12.35
C GLY A 113 15.02 -4.84 11.33
N GLY A 114 13.99 -5.55 10.86
CA GLY A 114 14.12 -6.55 9.78
C GLY A 114 14.68 -7.90 10.24
N VAL A 115 14.77 -8.15 11.55
CA VAL A 115 15.21 -9.44 12.10
C VAL A 115 14.03 -10.41 12.15
N ALA A 116 14.15 -11.55 11.47
CA ALA A 116 13.15 -12.62 11.49
C ALA A 116 13.61 -13.77 12.38
N GLU A 117 12.93 -13.97 13.51
CA GLU A 117 13.16 -15.10 14.40
C GLU A 117 12.21 -16.25 14.04
N ARG A 118 12.75 -17.47 13.97
CA ARG A 118 11.89 -18.65 13.83
C ARG A 118 11.24 -18.92 15.18
N VAL A 119 9.92 -18.94 15.22
CA VAL A 119 9.19 -19.42 16.40
C VAL A 119 9.29 -20.94 16.35
N ALA A 120 10.08 -21.54 17.26
CA ALA A 120 10.03 -22.98 17.46
C ALA A 120 8.62 -23.34 17.94
N ASP A 121 7.96 -24.28 17.26
CA ASP A 121 6.72 -24.86 17.80
C ASP A 121 7.10 -25.54 19.11
N SER A 122 6.66 -24.95 20.24
CA SER A 122 6.87 -25.51 21.58
C SER A 122 5.95 -26.72 21.81
N LYS A 123 6.02 -27.70 20.92
CA LYS A 123 5.41 -29.04 21.05
C LYS A 123 6.43 -30.10 20.67
N GLN A 124 7.60 -30.04 21.28
CA GLN A 124 8.57 -31.12 21.34
C GLN A 124 9.53 -30.84 22.51
N CYS A 125 9.01 -30.94 23.73
CA CYS A 125 9.82 -31.45 24.83
C CYS A 125 9.14 -32.73 25.30
N HIS A 126 9.79 -33.84 24.97
CA HIS A 126 9.48 -35.20 25.36
C HIS A 126 9.48 -35.33 26.90
N MET A 127 8.54 -36.14 27.42
CA MET A 127 8.76 -37.30 28.31
C MET A 127 9.37 -37.01 29.67
#